data_AF-A0A7W3Y520-F1
#
_entry.id   AF-A0A7W3Y520-F1
#
_cell.length_a   1.000
_cell.length_b   1.000
_cell.length_c   1.000
_cell.angle_alpha   90.00
_cell.angle_beta   90.00
_cell.angle_gamma   90.00
#
_symmetry.space_group_name_H-M   'P 1'
#
loop_
_entity.id
_entity.type
_entity.pdbx_description
1 polymer ?
#
loop_
_entity_poly.entity_id
_entity_poly.type
_entity_poly.pdbx_seq_one_letter_code
_entity_poly.pdbx_strand_id
1 'polypeptide(L)' 'MKKRFSEEQIIGFLREAEAGLPVKELCRKHGFSEASYYLWRSKFGGMSVPDAKRLKELE' A
#
# COMPACT_ATOMS: atom_id res chain seq x y z
N MET A 1 -6.16 16.34 -8.70
CA MET A 1 -5.91 16.00 -7.28
C MET A 1 -4.59 15.23 -7.18
N LYS A 2 -3.58 15.76 -6.47
CA LYS A 2 -2.32 15.02 -6.22
C LYS A 2 -2.63 13.92 -5.20
N LYS A 3 -2.46 12.65 -5.58
CA LYS A 3 -2.47 11.55 -4.59
C LYS A 3 -1.31 11.79 -3.63
N ARG A 4 -1.59 11.72 -2.33
CA ARG A 4 -0.62 12.01 -1.26
C ARG A 4 0.50 10.96 -1.18
N PHE A 5 0.23 9.75 -1.66
CA PHE A 5 1.17 8.63 -1.72
C PHE A 5 1.13 7.99 -3.11
N SER A 6 2.30 7.63 -3.63
CA SER A 6 2.44 6.86 -4.88
C SER A 6 2.09 5.39 -4.66
N GLU A 7 1.77 4.67 -5.73
CA GLU A 7 1.44 3.23 -5.68
C GLU A 7 2.63 2.42 -5.13
N GLU A 8 3.86 2.77 -5.49
CA GLU A 8 5.08 2.16 -4.95
C GLU A 8 5.21 2.35 -3.43
N GLN A 9 4.86 3.53 -2.91
CA GLN A 9 4.88 3.80 -1.47
C GLN A 9 3.82 2.98 -0.75
N ILE A 10 2.61 2.91 -1.32
CA ILE A 10 1.50 2.15 -0.80
C ILE A 10 1.86 0.66 -0.70
N ILE A 11 2.46 0.09 -1.75
CA ILE A 11 2.88 -1.31 -1.74
C ILE A 11 4.01 -1.54 -0.73
N GLY A 12 4.92 -0.57 -0.57
CA GLY A 12 5.91 -0.57 0.52
C GLY A 12 5.27 -0.69 1.90
N PHE A 13 4.22 0.12 2.17
CA PHE A 13 3.48 0.08 3.43
C PHE A 13 2.79 -1.29 3.66
N LEU A 14 2.19 -1.86 2.62
CA LEU A 14 1.56 -3.18 2.70
C LEU A 14 2.60 -4.26 3.06
N ARG A 15 3.78 -4.22 2.45
CA ARG A 15 4.89 -5.14 2.74
C ARG A 15 5.47 -5.00 4.13
N GLU A 16 5.61 -3.78 4.65
CA GLU A 16 6.04 -3.56 6.04
C GLU A 16 5.05 -4.20 7.02
N ALA A 17 3.75 -4.13 6.75
CA ALA A 17 2.74 -4.81 7.57
C ALA A 17 2.79 -6.34 7.41
N GLU A 18 3.04 -6.87 6.21
CA GLU A 18 3.25 -8.32 5.99
C GLU A 18 4.52 -8.84 6.66
N ALA A 19 5.56 -8.01 6.79
CA ALA A 19 6.78 -8.32 7.52
C ALA A 19 6.59 -8.31 9.05
N GLY A 20 5.36 -8.09 9.54
CA GLY A 20 4.99 -8.15 10.94
C GLY A 20 4.89 -6.79 11.64
N LEU A 21 5.02 -5.67 10.92
CA LEU A 21 4.82 -4.36 11.53
C LEU A 21 3.31 -4.12 11.82
N PRO A 22 2.92 -3.69 13.03
CA PRO A 22 1.54 -3.39 13.34
C PRO A 22 1.02 -2.24 12.48
N VAL A 23 -0.15 -2.40 11.85
CA VAL A 23 -0.76 -1.37 10.99
C VAL A 23 -0.90 -0.03 11.73
N LYS A 24 -1.25 -0.06 13.02
CA LYS A 24 -1.36 1.14 13.86
C LYS A 24 -0.05 1.93 13.97
N GLU A 25 1.08 1.24 14.09
CA GLU A 25 2.40 1.85 14.15
C GLU A 25 2.85 2.35 12.77
N LEU A 26 2.55 1.59 11.72
CA LEU A 26 2.77 1.99 10.33
C LEU A 26 2.00 3.29 10.00
N CYS A 27 0.73 3.37 10.40
CA CYS A 27 -0.12 4.56 10.28
C CYS A 27 0.49 5.78 10.97
N ARG A 28 1.00 5.62 12.20
CA ARG A 28 1.69 6.68 12.94
C ARG A 28 3.00 7.11 12.29
N LYS A 29 3.80 6.15 11.84
CA LYS A 29 5.12 6.38 11.22
C LYS A 29 5.02 7.12 9.88
N HIS A 30 4.03 6.78 9.05
CA HIS A 30 3.90 7.30 7.69
C HIS A 30 2.78 8.35 7.52
N GLY A 31 1.99 8.61 8.56
CA GLY A 31 0.99 9.68 8.56
C GLY A 31 -0.25 9.40 7.72
N PHE A 32 -0.76 8.16 7.77
CA PHE A 32 -2.02 7.78 7.14
C PHE A 32 -2.92 7.01 8.11
N SER A 33 -4.21 6.95 7.84
CA SER A 33 -5.18 6.26 8.70
C SER A 33 -5.27 4.76 8.39
N GLU A 34 -5.65 3.95 9.37
CA GLU A 34 -5.85 2.50 9.20
C GLU A 34 -6.88 2.20 8.10
N ALA A 35 -7.91 3.04 7.96
CA ALA A 35 -8.87 2.97 6.85
C ALA A 35 -8.20 3.03 5.47
N SER A 36 -7.20 3.91 5.30
CA SER A 36 -6.44 4.01 4.04
C SER A 36 -5.63 2.73 3.79
N TYR A 37 -5.05 2.15 4.83
CA TYR A 37 -4.32 0.88 4.72
C TYR A 37 -5.21 -0.25 4.22
N TYR A 38 -6.40 -0.44 4.81
CA TYR A 38 -7.30 -1.51 4.38
C TYR A 38 -7.86 -1.28 2.97
N LEU A 39 -8.11 -0.02 2.58
CA LEU A 39 -8.46 0.33 1.21
C LEU A 39 -7.34 -0.08 0.23
N TRP A 40 -6.09 0.23 0.57
CA TRP A 40 -4.93 -0.17 -0.22
C TRP A 40 -4.73 -1.68 -0.23
N ARG A 41 -4.95 -2.36 0.89
CA ARG A 41 -4.87 -3.82 0.99
C ARG A 41 -5.93 -4.49 0.10
N SER A 42 -7.14 -3.93 0.02
CA SER A 42 -8.16 -4.43 -0.90
C SER A 42 -7.77 -4.21 -2.37
N LYS A 43 -7.05 -3.13 -2.68
CA LYS A 43 -6.67 -2.78 -4.06
C LYS A 43 -5.37 -3.45 -4.53
N PHE A 44 -4.39 -3.60 -3.64
CA PHE A 44 -3.02 -4.02 -3.94
C PHE A 44 -2.54 -5.20 -3.10
N GLY A 45 -3.28 -5.64 -2.07
CA GLY A 45 -2.85 -6.68 -1.12
C GLY A 45 -2.83 -8.12 -1.67
N GLY A 46 -3.11 -8.31 -2.96
CA GLY A 46 -2.84 -9.54 -3.70
C GLY A 46 -1.77 -9.37 -4.80
N MET A 47 -1.23 -8.16 -4.98
CA MET A 47 -0.19 -7.89 -5.98
C MET A 47 1.18 -7.95 -5.31
N SER A 48 1.94 -9.01 -5.60
CA SER A 48 3.39 -8.96 -5.34
C SER A 48 3.99 -7.83 -6.20
N VAL A 49 4.97 -7.07 -5.70
CA VAL A 49 5.61 -5.93 -6.41
C VAL A 49 5.88 -6.12 -7.93
N PRO A 50 6.22 -7.31 -8.46
CA PRO A 50 6.29 -7.50 -9.92
C PRO A 50 4.94 -7.40 -10.68
N ASP A 51 3.79 -7.67 -10.05
CA ASP A 51 2.45 -7.59 -10.66
C ASP A 51 1.89 -6.15 -10.68
N ALA A 52 2.18 -5.36 -9.64
CA ALA A 52 1.73 -3.97 -9.59
C ALA A 52 2.33 -3.10 -10.71
N LYS A 53 3.51 -3.47 -11.21
CA LYS A 53 4.15 -2.83 -12.38
C LYS A 53 3.51 -3.23 -13.71
N ARG A 54 2.83 -4.39 -13.75
CA ARG A 54 2.18 -4.97 -14.93
C ARG A 54 0.77 -4.43 -15.16
N LEU A 55 0.15 -3.84 -14.14
CA LEU A 55 -1.18 -3.24 -14.22
C LEU A 55 -1.25 -1.88 -14.92
N LYS A 56 -0.13 -1.38 -15.47
CA LYS A 56 -0.12 -0.20 -16.35
C LYS A 56 -0.19 -0.55 -17.84
N GLU A 57 -0.31 -1.84 -18.22
CA GLU A 57 -0.32 -2.28 -19.62
C GLU A 57 -1.63 -2.94 -20.09
N LEU A 58 -2.62 -3.15 -19.23
CA LEU A 58 -3.91 -3.69 -19.67
C LEU A 58 -5.07 -2.86 -19.10
N GLU A 59 -5.70 -2.12 -20.02
CA GLU A 59 -6.97 -1.36 -19.98
C GLU A 59 -6.94 0.12 -19.52
#